data_AF-A0A7Y4DRH4-F1
#
_entry.id   AF-A0A7Y4DRH4-F1
#
_cell.length_a   1.000
_cell.length_b   1.000
_cell.length_c   1.000
_cell.angle_alpha   90.00
_cell.angle_beta   90.00
_cell.angle_gamma   90.00
#
_symmetry.space_group_name_H-M   'P 1'
#
loop_
_entity.id
_entity.type
_entity.pdbx_description
1 polymer ?
#
loop_
_entity_poly.entity_id
_entity_poly.type
_entity_poly.pdbx_seq_one_letter_code
_entity_poly.pdbx_strand_id
1 'polypeptide(L)'
;MLRIIALIIGSLTITNVSAEPIDHYQILNHLDNYGNLYLRNKPYTALPTGLVVDGNLNIENTPITRLPKGLDVKGSLKASNSQLTRVASGVKIKGYADFMGSKITSWPKGVRVGGFINFTDTPLQRLPNGLRVRGDLSVIRTPLTELPNGIVIDGDLYIGGSAIAAFPETMTVKGNIYLGGNTVTTWPTNLELGGAVAR
;
A
#
# COMPACT_ATOMS: atom_id res chain seq x y z
N MET A 1 -66.40 -26.57 -5.85
CA MET A 1 -65.49 -26.01 -6.87
C MET A 1 -64.20 -25.58 -6.16
N LEU A 2 -63.09 -26.25 -6.43
CA LEU A 2 -61.82 -26.07 -5.72
C LEU A 2 -61.05 -24.88 -6.34
N ARG A 3 -60.75 -23.83 -5.55
CA ARG A 3 -59.90 -22.71 -5.98
C ARG A 3 -58.44 -23.05 -5.72
N ILE A 4 -57.68 -23.26 -6.78
CA ILE A 4 -56.22 -23.46 -6.72
C ILE A 4 -55.57 -22.08 -6.58
N ILE A 5 -54.95 -21.82 -5.43
CA ILE A 5 -54.08 -20.67 -5.21
C ILE A 5 -52.70 -21.06 -5.74
N ALA A 6 -52.28 -20.47 -6.86
CA ALA A 6 -50.92 -20.61 -7.36
C ALA A 6 -49.99 -19.70 -6.55
N LEU A 7 -49.17 -20.29 -5.69
CA LEU A 7 -48.10 -19.60 -4.98
C LEU A 7 -46.91 -19.45 -5.95
N ILE A 8 -46.71 -18.25 -6.50
CA ILE A 8 -45.52 -17.92 -7.29
C ILE A 8 -44.37 -17.72 -6.31
N ILE A 9 -43.52 -18.74 -6.16
CA ILE A 9 -42.26 -18.61 -5.44
C ILE A 9 -41.29 -17.87 -6.38
N GLY A 10 -41.15 -16.57 -6.18
CA GLY A 10 -40.12 -15.76 -6.85
C GLY A 10 -38.75 -16.26 -6.42
N SER A 11 -37.99 -16.84 -7.35
CA SER A 11 -36.58 -17.15 -7.14
C SER A 11 -35.81 -15.85 -6.95
N LEU A 12 -35.34 -15.60 -5.72
CA LEU A 12 -34.35 -14.56 -5.45
C LEU A 12 -33.06 -15.00 -6.17
N THR A 13 -32.82 -14.49 -7.37
CA THR A 13 -31.51 -14.63 -8.00
C THR A 13 -30.54 -13.84 -7.13
N ILE A 14 -29.69 -14.54 -6.38
CA ILE A 14 -28.47 -13.94 -5.82
C ILE A 14 -27.71 -13.45 -7.03
N THR A 15 -27.77 -12.15 -7.32
CA THR A 15 -26.91 -11.55 -8.31
C THR A 15 -25.50 -11.77 -7.81
N ASN A 16 -24.75 -12.67 -8.45
CA ASN A 16 -23.31 -12.71 -8.32
C ASN A 16 -22.83 -11.32 -8.70
N VAL A 17 -22.53 -10.49 -7.72
CA VAL A 17 -21.94 -9.17 -7.97
C VAL A 17 -20.53 -9.48 -8.47
N SER A 18 -20.40 -9.57 -9.80
CA SER A 18 -19.12 -9.73 -10.47
C SER A 18 -18.23 -8.57 -10.02
N ALA A 19 -16.98 -8.90 -9.71
CA ALA A 19 -16.02 -7.89 -9.31
C ALA A 19 -15.54 -7.16 -10.57
N GLU A 20 -15.88 -5.87 -10.70
CA GLU A 20 -15.64 -5.09 -11.91
C GLU A 20 -14.70 -3.89 -11.65
N PRO A 21 -14.04 -3.34 -12.68
CA PRO A 21 -13.39 -2.03 -12.57
C PRO A 21 -14.40 -0.94 -12.18
N ILE A 22 -13.99 0.00 -11.31
CA ILE A 22 -14.82 1.18 -11.04
C ILE A 22 -14.64 2.22 -12.15
N ASP A 23 -15.72 2.79 -12.65
CA ASP A 23 -15.69 3.89 -13.61
C ASP A 23 -15.78 5.28 -12.94
N HIS A 24 -15.60 6.34 -13.74
CA HIS A 24 -15.59 7.73 -13.26
C HIS A 24 -16.93 8.18 -12.67
N TYR A 25 -18.07 7.65 -13.15
CA TYR A 25 -19.39 8.01 -12.65
C TYR A 25 -19.69 7.26 -11.35
N GLN A 26 -19.31 5.99 -11.27
CA GLN A 26 -19.47 5.17 -10.07
C GLN A 26 -18.68 5.72 -8.88
N ILE A 27 -17.51 6.33 -9.12
CA ILE A 27 -16.71 6.99 -8.09
C ILE A 27 -17.52 8.03 -7.30
N LEU A 28 -18.42 8.76 -7.96
CA LEU A 28 -19.24 9.79 -7.32
C LEU A 28 -20.11 9.23 -6.18
N ASN A 29 -20.47 7.94 -6.24
CA ASN A 29 -21.26 7.27 -5.20
C ASN A 29 -20.45 6.90 -3.95
N HIS A 30 -19.12 7.07 -3.98
CA HIS A 30 -18.21 6.69 -2.90
C HIS A 30 -17.36 7.86 -2.40
N LEU A 31 -17.65 9.07 -2.86
CA LEU A 31 -17.00 10.31 -2.41
C LEU A 31 -17.79 10.95 -1.27
N ASP A 32 -17.08 11.51 -0.29
CA ASP A 32 -17.66 12.43 0.68
C ASP A 32 -17.43 13.90 0.29
N ASN A 33 -18.01 14.83 1.06
CA ASN A 33 -17.90 16.27 0.83
C ASN A 33 -16.48 16.84 1.03
N TYR A 34 -15.53 16.03 1.55
CA TYR A 34 -14.13 16.41 1.71
C TYR A 34 -13.24 15.80 0.62
N GLY A 35 -13.82 15.11 -0.37
CA GLY A 35 -13.09 14.49 -1.48
C GLY A 35 -12.44 13.15 -1.12
N ASN A 36 -12.80 12.54 0.01
CA ASN A 36 -12.32 11.20 0.36
C ASN A 36 -13.07 10.14 -0.46
N LEU A 37 -12.33 9.19 -1.05
CA LEU A 37 -12.87 8.09 -1.84
C LEU A 37 -12.85 6.78 -1.03
N TYR A 38 -14.03 6.28 -0.66
CA TYR A 38 -14.21 5.10 0.20
C TYR A 38 -14.63 3.85 -0.57
N LEU A 39 -13.65 3.03 -0.95
CA LEU A 39 -13.86 1.75 -1.65
C LEU A 39 -13.63 0.54 -0.75
N ARG A 40 -13.43 0.73 0.56
CA ARG A 40 -13.21 -0.36 1.52
C ARG A 40 -14.30 -1.43 1.41
N ASN A 41 -13.89 -2.69 1.37
CA ASN A 41 -14.76 -3.88 1.23
C ASN A 41 -15.64 -3.88 -0.04
N LYS A 42 -15.39 -3.01 -1.03
CA LYS A 42 -16.15 -3.01 -2.28
C LYS A 42 -15.57 -4.02 -3.27
N PRO A 43 -16.39 -4.64 -4.12
CA PRO A 43 -15.95 -5.66 -5.07
C PRO A 43 -15.31 -5.04 -6.33
N TYR A 44 -14.57 -3.94 -6.21
CA TYR A 44 -13.92 -3.32 -7.38
C TYR A 44 -12.55 -3.93 -7.65
N THR A 45 -12.23 -4.20 -8.91
CA THR A 45 -10.97 -4.87 -9.30
C THR A 45 -9.90 -3.93 -9.85
N ALA A 46 -10.28 -2.70 -10.21
CA ALA A 46 -9.36 -1.69 -10.72
C ALA A 46 -9.89 -0.27 -10.50
N LEU A 47 -8.96 0.69 -10.46
CA LEU A 47 -9.22 2.13 -10.49
C LEU A 47 -8.99 2.68 -11.91
N PRO A 48 -9.71 3.73 -12.34
CA PRO A 48 -9.49 4.34 -13.65
C PRO A 48 -8.15 5.08 -13.73
N THR A 49 -7.58 5.14 -14.93
CA THR A 49 -6.33 5.90 -15.17
C THR A 49 -6.54 7.39 -15.04
N GLY A 50 -5.53 8.10 -14.52
CA GLY A 50 -5.61 9.55 -14.31
C GLY A 50 -6.51 9.99 -13.16
N LEU A 51 -6.97 9.05 -12.31
CA LEU A 51 -7.78 9.35 -11.15
C LEU A 51 -7.09 10.37 -10.22
N VAL A 52 -7.79 11.46 -9.92
CA VAL A 52 -7.40 12.41 -8.88
C VAL A 52 -8.36 12.23 -7.70
N VAL A 53 -7.82 12.09 -6.49
CA VAL A 53 -8.59 12.02 -5.24
C VAL A 53 -8.20 13.22 -4.39
N ASP A 54 -9.13 14.16 -4.20
CA ASP A 54 -8.87 15.42 -3.47
C ASP A 54 -8.67 15.23 -1.97
N GLY A 55 -9.16 14.11 -1.42
CA GLY A 55 -8.94 13.66 -0.05
C GLY A 55 -8.13 12.37 0.02
N ASN A 56 -8.50 11.52 0.98
CA ASN A 56 -7.91 10.21 1.19
C ASN A 56 -8.51 9.15 0.26
N LEU A 57 -7.70 8.18 -0.16
CA LEU A 57 -8.16 7.00 -0.89
C LEU A 57 -8.13 5.79 0.03
N ASN A 58 -9.28 5.14 0.23
CA ASN A 58 -9.38 3.90 0.97
C ASN A 58 -9.80 2.74 0.05
N ILE A 59 -8.89 1.79 -0.18
CA ILE A 59 -9.10 0.56 -0.95
C ILE A 59 -8.85 -0.70 -0.11
N GLU A 60 -8.95 -0.60 1.23
CA GLU A 60 -8.75 -1.72 2.14
C GLU A 60 -9.70 -2.89 1.83
N ASN A 61 -9.20 -4.12 1.92
CA ASN A 61 -9.96 -5.36 1.67
C ASN A 61 -10.67 -5.40 0.29
N THR A 62 -10.08 -4.81 -0.74
CA THR A 62 -10.63 -4.83 -2.11
C THR A 62 -9.88 -5.82 -3.00
N PRO A 63 -10.52 -6.34 -4.06
CA PRO A 63 -9.85 -7.08 -5.12
C PRO A 63 -9.04 -6.20 -6.09
N ILE A 64 -8.82 -4.91 -5.77
CA ILE A 64 -8.03 -4.01 -6.60
C ILE A 64 -6.58 -4.50 -6.69
N THR A 65 -6.13 -4.82 -7.90
CA THR A 65 -4.79 -5.41 -8.12
C THR A 65 -3.73 -4.39 -8.50
N ARG A 66 -4.12 -3.16 -8.87
CA ARG A 66 -3.19 -2.14 -9.37
C ARG A 66 -3.58 -0.71 -9.00
N LEU A 67 -2.59 0.10 -8.61
CA LEU A 67 -2.69 1.57 -8.65
C LEU A 67 -2.32 2.08 -10.06
N PRO A 68 -3.21 2.77 -10.78
CA PRO A 68 -3.05 3.07 -12.19
C PRO A 68 -2.10 4.25 -12.46
N LYS A 69 -1.65 4.37 -13.72
CA LYS A 69 -0.85 5.53 -14.16
C LYS A 69 -1.66 6.81 -13.97
N GLY A 70 -0.98 7.84 -13.47
CA GLY A 70 -1.59 9.17 -13.25
C GLY A 70 -2.44 9.27 -11.99
N LEU A 71 -2.48 8.25 -11.12
CA LEU A 71 -3.15 8.36 -9.82
C LEU A 71 -2.45 9.45 -8.98
N ASP A 72 -3.25 10.42 -8.52
CA ASP A 72 -2.81 11.52 -7.66
C ASP A 72 -3.77 11.66 -6.46
N VAL A 73 -3.32 11.20 -5.29
CA VAL A 73 -4.08 11.27 -4.02
C VAL A 73 -3.56 12.45 -3.21
N LYS A 74 -4.41 13.45 -2.98
CA LYS A 74 -4.08 14.67 -2.23
C LYS A 74 -4.10 14.46 -0.72
N GLY A 75 -4.68 13.37 -0.24
CA GLY A 75 -4.55 12.88 1.13
C GLY A 75 -3.64 11.65 1.23
N SER A 76 -4.00 10.73 2.11
CA SER A 76 -3.32 9.45 2.34
C SER A 76 -3.99 8.29 1.60
N LEU A 77 -3.24 7.20 1.41
CA LEU A 77 -3.72 5.95 0.84
C LEU A 77 -3.78 4.87 1.93
N LYS A 78 -4.94 4.22 2.09
CA LYS A 78 -5.11 2.98 2.86
C LYS A 78 -5.43 1.85 1.90
N ALA A 79 -4.56 0.84 1.83
CA ALA A 79 -4.68 -0.30 0.94
C ALA A 79 -4.45 -1.64 1.66
N SER A 80 -4.59 -1.64 2.98
CA SER A 80 -4.36 -2.80 3.84
C SER A 80 -5.26 -3.97 3.45
N ASN A 81 -4.69 -5.17 3.42
CA ASN A 81 -5.34 -6.44 3.05
C ASN A 81 -6.02 -6.44 1.66
N SER A 82 -5.65 -5.52 0.78
CA SER A 82 -6.11 -5.54 -0.62
C SER A 82 -5.37 -6.60 -1.45
N GLN A 83 -5.90 -6.91 -2.63
CA GLN A 83 -5.21 -7.75 -3.62
C GLN A 83 -4.18 -6.97 -4.44
N LEU A 84 -3.75 -5.79 -3.96
CA LEU A 84 -2.85 -4.91 -4.67
C LEU A 84 -1.48 -5.57 -4.86
N THR A 85 -1.07 -5.76 -6.12
CA THR A 85 0.23 -6.37 -6.47
C THR A 85 1.15 -5.39 -7.18
N ARG A 86 0.61 -4.35 -7.83
CA ARG A 86 1.38 -3.44 -8.68
C ARG A 86 1.02 -1.98 -8.45
N VAL A 87 2.04 -1.13 -8.39
CA VAL A 87 1.88 0.33 -8.42
C VAL A 87 2.50 0.85 -9.70
N ALA A 88 1.80 1.71 -10.43
CA ALA A 88 2.38 2.36 -11.60
C ALA A 88 3.45 3.39 -11.20
N SER A 89 4.46 3.60 -12.04
CA SER A 89 5.40 4.71 -11.83
C SER A 89 4.67 6.05 -11.91
N GLY A 90 5.16 7.04 -11.16
CA GLY A 90 4.59 8.40 -11.14
C GLY A 90 3.33 8.56 -10.29
N VAL A 91 2.84 7.51 -9.61
CA VAL A 91 1.78 7.64 -8.60
C VAL A 91 2.22 8.62 -7.51
N LYS A 92 1.33 9.54 -7.13
CA LYS A 92 1.57 10.55 -6.10
C LYS A 92 0.56 10.36 -4.96
N ILE A 93 1.06 10.31 -3.74
CA ILE A 93 0.28 10.27 -2.50
C ILE A 93 0.86 11.35 -1.61
N LYS A 94 0.10 12.40 -1.34
CA LYS A 94 0.60 13.55 -0.56
C LYS A 94 0.83 13.17 0.91
N GLY A 95 -0.06 12.35 1.47
CA GLY A 95 0.03 11.84 2.82
C GLY A 95 0.86 10.55 2.91
N TYR A 96 0.46 9.68 3.83
CA TYR A 96 1.07 8.36 4.02
C TYR A 96 0.46 7.30 3.10
N ALA A 97 1.13 6.15 2.99
CA ALA A 97 0.62 4.99 2.29
C ALA A 97 0.73 3.72 3.14
N ASP A 98 -0.41 3.10 3.45
CA ASP A 98 -0.48 1.84 4.19
C ASP A 98 -0.84 0.68 3.26
N PHE A 99 0.08 -0.28 3.12
CA PHE A 99 -0.03 -1.47 2.28
C PHE A 99 -0.03 -2.76 3.09
N MET A 100 -0.25 -2.69 4.42
CA MET A 100 -0.16 -3.85 5.31
C MET A 100 -0.95 -5.06 4.77
N GLY A 101 -0.32 -6.23 4.67
CA GLY A 101 -0.99 -7.47 4.22
C GLY A 101 -1.41 -7.51 2.74
N SER A 102 -1.12 -6.46 1.96
CA SER A 102 -1.33 -6.45 0.51
C SER A 102 -0.38 -7.42 -0.20
N LYS A 103 -0.54 -7.59 -1.51
CA LYS A 103 0.20 -8.56 -2.33
C LYS A 103 1.36 -7.93 -3.11
N ILE A 104 1.86 -6.77 -2.67
CA ILE A 104 2.97 -6.07 -3.32
C ILE A 104 4.25 -6.89 -3.15
N THR A 105 4.89 -7.24 -4.28
CA THR A 105 6.17 -7.96 -4.30
C THR A 105 7.37 -7.09 -4.65
N SER A 106 7.14 -5.93 -5.27
CA SER A 106 8.20 -4.98 -5.61
C SER A 106 7.67 -3.56 -5.62
N TRP A 107 8.52 -2.60 -5.25
CA TRP A 107 8.18 -1.19 -5.26
C TRP A 107 8.81 -0.48 -6.47
N PRO A 108 8.01 0.21 -7.31
CA PRO A 108 8.51 0.83 -8.54
C PRO A 108 9.27 2.14 -8.28
N LYS A 109 10.18 2.50 -9.19
CA LYS A 109 10.77 3.84 -9.24
C LYS A 109 9.71 4.91 -9.56
N GLY A 110 9.92 6.10 -9.01
CA GLY A 110 9.14 7.29 -9.36
C GLY A 110 7.79 7.44 -8.66
N VAL A 111 7.42 6.55 -7.74
CA VAL A 111 6.30 6.77 -6.83
C VAL A 111 6.71 7.75 -5.74
N ARG A 112 5.82 8.69 -5.42
CA ARG A 112 6.06 9.72 -4.40
C ARG A 112 5.03 9.57 -3.29
N VAL A 113 5.50 9.32 -2.08
CA VAL A 113 4.69 9.33 -0.85
C VAL A 113 5.24 10.41 0.06
N GLY A 114 4.38 11.30 0.54
CA GLY A 114 4.81 12.44 1.36
C GLY A 114 4.95 12.13 2.86
N GLY A 115 4.43 10.99 3.33
CA GLY A 115 4.56 10.51 4.70
C GLY A 115 5.23 9.14 4.79
N PHE A 116 4.85 8.38 5.82
CA PHE A 116 5.34 7.02 6.04
C PHE A 116 4.83 6.05 4.96
N ILE A 117 5.56 4.95 4.80
CA ILE A 117 5.17 3.82 3.94
C ILE A 117 5.22 2.54 4.76
N ASN A 118 4.10 1.83 4.82
CA ASN A 118 3.98 0.59 5.58
C ASN A 118 3.80 -0.62 4.65
N PHE A 119 4.80 -1.52 4.62
CA PHE A 119 4.78 -2.78 3.88
C PHE A 119 4.68 -4.01 4.80
N THR A 120 4.28 -3.82 6.07
CA THR A 120 4.17 -4.92 7.04
C THR A 120 3.34 -6.09 6.46
N ASP A 121 3.80 -7.32 6.62
CA ASP A 121 3.11 -8.55 6.16
C ASP A 121 2.86 -8.63 4.63
N THR A 122 3.65 -7.92 3.82
CA THR A 122 3.59 -8.04 2.37
C THR A 122 4.65 -9.03 1.85
N PRO A 123 4.46 -9.65 0.67
CA PRO A 123 5.49 -10.46 0.02
C PRO A 123 6.57 -9.61 -0.67
N LEU A 124 6.86 -8.40 -0.15
CA LEU A 124 7.81 -7.46 -0.74
C LEU A 124 9.23 -8.04 -0.76
N GLN A 125 9.82 -8.13 -1.95
CA GLN A 125 11.16 -8.67 -2.19
C GLN A 125 12.16 -7.60 -2.63
N ARG A 126 11.71 -6.49 -3.21
CA ARG A 126 12.59 -5.47 -3.80
C ARG A 126 12.08 -4.06 -3.63
N LEU A 127 12.96 -3.17 -3.18
CA LEU A 127 12.79 -1.72 -3.20
C LEU A 127 13.67 -1.11 -4.32
N PRO A 128 13.30 0.04 -4.89
CA PRO A 128 14.04 0.64 -6.00
C PRO A 128 15.25 1.45 -5.52
N ASN A 129 16.32 1.46 -6.33
CA ASN A 129 17.46 2.38 -6.11
C ASN A 129 17.00 3.83 -6.08
N GLY A 130 17.59 4.62 -5.17
CA GLY A 130 17.25 6.02 -4.97
C GLY A 130 15.90 6.24 -4.26
N LEU A 131 15.38 5.22 -3.57
CA LEU A 131 14.19 5.38 -2.76
C LEU A 131 14.44 6.39 -1.63
N ARG A 132 13.57 7.40 -1.55
CA ARG A 132 13.46 8.30 -0.40
C ARG A 132 12.09 8.19 0.23
N VAL A 133 12.04 7.93 1.53
CA VAL A 133 10.83 7.89 2.35
C VAL A 133 10.79 9.16 3.21
N ARG A 134 9.69 9.91 3.12
CA ARG A 134 9.54 11.22 3.78
C ARG A 134 9.11 11.14 5.25
N GLY A 135 8.61 9.98 5.68
CA GLY A 135 8.42 9.63 7.08
C GLY A 135 9.06 8.27 7.36
N ASP A 136 8.35 7.43 8.08
CA ASP A 136 8.85 6.12 8.48
C ASP A 136 8.73 5.08 7.36
N LEU A 137 9.62 4.08 7.40
CA LEU A 137 9.54 2.90 6.55
C LEU A 137 9.38 1.65 7.42
N SER A 138 8.26 0.94 7.25
CA SER A 138 8.11 -0.41 7.81
C SER A 138 8.19 -1.45 6.71
N VAL A 139 9.11 -2.40 6.87
CA VAL A 139 9.24 -3.63 6.07
C VAL A 139 9.17 -4.87 6.98
N ILE A 140 8.51 -4.74 8.13
CA ILE A 140 8.29 -5.79 9.11
C ILE A 140 7.68 -7.03 8.44
N ARG A 141 8.20 -8.22 8.77
CA ARG A 141 7.69 -9.51 8.27
C ARG A 141 7.56 -9.57 6.74
N THR A 142 8.54 -9.03 6.03
CA THR A 142 8.67 -9.16 4.56
C THR A 142 9.81 -10.09 4.17
N PRO A 143 9.78 -10.76 3.00
CA PRO A 143 10.92 -11.53 2.50
C PRO A 143 12.06 -10.66 1.93
N LEU A 144 12.04 -9.34 2.16
CA LEU A 144 13.06 -8.40 1.68
C LEU A 144 14.42 -8.75 2.31
N THR A 145 15.45 -8.92 1.47
CA THR A 145 16.79 -9.34 1.91
C THR A 145 17.79 -8.19 2.02
N GLU A 146 17.53 -7.08 1.33
CA GLU A 146 18.43 -5.94 1.27
C GLU A 146 17.66 -4.62 1.12
N LEU A 147 18.24 -3.54 1.65
CA LEU A 147 17.83 -2.18 1.33
C LEU A 147 18.70 -1.64 0.19
N PRO A 148 18.15 -0.81 -0.72
CA PRO A 148 18.91 -0.26 -1.83
C PRO A 148 20.00 0.70 -1.31
N ASN A 149 21.17 0.67 -1.96
CA ASN A 149 22.25 1.60 -1.62
C ASN A 149 21.81 3.06 -1.80
N GLY A 150 22.18 3.91 -0.84
CA GLY A 150 21.79 5.32 -0.79
C GLY A 150 20.33 5.56 -0.41
N ILE A 151 19.65 4.58 0.22
CA ILE A 151 18.30 4.79 0.75
C ILE A 151 18.29 5.94 1.77
N VAL A 152 17.27 6.80 1.70
CA VAL A 152 17.06 7.90 2.64
C VAL A 152 15.70 7.76 3.29
N ILE A 153 15.66 7.68 4.61
CA ILE A 153 14.44 7.62 5.42
C ILE A 153 14.47 8.82 6.36
N ASP A 154 13.53 9.74 6.16
CA ASP A 154 13.43 10.97 6.95
C ASP A 154 12.85 10.72 8.36
N GLY A 155 12.26 9.54 8.62
CA GLY A 155 11.78 9.10 9.94
C GLY A 155 12.49 7.82 10.43
N ASP A 156 11.72 6.93 11.06
CA ASP A 156 12.19 5.66 11.61
C ASP A 156 12.20 4.51 10.57
N LEU A 157 13.08 3.53 10.77
CA LEU A 157 13.16 2.29 10.00
C LEU A 157 12.78 1.10 10.87
N TYR A 158 11.79 0.31 10.44
CA TYR A 158 11.34 -0.90 11.12
C TYR A 158 11.55 -2.13 10.23
N ILE A 159 12.40 -3.07 10.67
CA ILE A 159 12.74 -4.27 9.88
C ILE A 159 12.38 -5.59 10.55
N GLY A 160 11.81 -5.60 11.75
CA GLY A 160 11.54 -6.81 12.54
C GLY A 160 10.90 -7.96 11.73
N GLY A 161 11.52 -9.13 11.75
CA GLY A 161 11.06 -10.32 11.02
C GLY A 161 11.23 -10.26 9.50
N SER A 162 11.95 -9.27 8.97
CA SER A 162 12.39 -9.28 7.56
C SER A 162 13.57 -10.23 7.34
N ALA A 163 13.89 -10.54 6.09
CA ALA A 163 15.08 -11.32 5.74
C ALA A 163 16.37 -10.47 5.61
N ILE A 164 16.35 -9.20 6.04
CA ILE A 164 17.51 -8.30 5.98
C ILE A 164 18.56 -8.73 7.01
N ALA A 165 19.70 -9.22 6.51
CA ALA A 165 20.87 -9.58 7.31
C ALA A 165 22.08 -8.63 7.11
N ALA A 166 22.01 -7.77 6.09
CA ALA A 166 23.06 -6.82 5.75
C ALA A 166 22.43 -5.48 5.34
N PHE A 167 22.97 -4.38 5.87
CA PHE A 167 22.66 -3.04 5.39
C PHE A 167 23.59 -2.65 4.22
N PRO A 168 23.13 -1.77 3.32
CA PRO A 168 23.95 -1.29 2.20
C PRO A 168 25.13 -0.44 2.67
N GLU A 169 26.12 -0.21 1.80
CA GLU A 169 27.30 0.60 2.11
C GLU A 169 26.96 2.03 2.58
N THR A 170 25.93 2.63 1.99
CA THR A 170 25.47 3.99 2.32
C THR A 170 23.96 4.00 2.59
N MET A 171 23.55 4.58 3.71
CA MET A 171 22.14 4.86 4.01
C MET A 171 21.99 6.00 5.02
N THR A 172 20.84 6.69 4.94
CA THR A 172 20.44 7.72 5.90
C THR A 172 19.13 7.31 6.58
N VAL A 173 19.09 7.34 7.91
CA VAL A 173 17.89 7.20 8.74
C VAL A 173 17.89 8.35 9.76
N LYS A 174 17.01 9.31 9.61
CA LYS A 174 16.99 10.47 10.52
C LYS A 174 16.36 10.18 11.89
N GLY A 175 15.55 9.13 11.97
CA GLY A 175 15.03 8.59 13.22
C GLY A 175 15.85 7.41 13.74
N ASN A 176 15.15 6.45 14.33
CA ASN A 176 15.68 5.23 14.91
C ASN A 176 15.63 4.05 13.92
N ILE A 177 16.46 3.04 14.18
CA ILE A 177 16.40 1.75 13.49
C ILE A 177 15.92 0.70 14.49
N TYR A 178 14.77 0.09 14.23
CA TYR A 178 14.18 -0.98 15.02
C TYR A 178 14.42 -2.34 14.34
N LEU A 179 15.34 -3.12 14.91
CA LEU A 179 15.72 -4.43 14.39
C LEU A 179 14.64 -5.48 14.65
N GLY A 180 13.90 -5.38 15.76
CA GLY A 180 12.78 -6.26 16.09
C GLY A 180 13.15 -7.74 16.04
N GLY A 181 14.33 -8.08 16.59
CA GLY A 181 14.87 -9.44 16.58
C GLY A 181 15.63 -9.86 15.32
N ASN A 182 15.78 -9.01 14.30
CA ASN A 182 16.67 -9.33 13.17
C ASN A 182 18.14 -9.32 13.60
N THR A 183 18.91 -10.27 13.06
CA THR A 183 20.38 -10.29 13.17
C THR A 183 20.99 -9.65 11.93
N VAL A 184 21.51 -8.43 12.09
CA VAL A 184 22.26 -7.72 11.03
C VAL A 184 23.75 -7.85 11.29
N THR A 185 24.48 -8.47 10.36
CA THR A 185 25.92 -8.74 10.48
C THR A 185 26.78 -7.72 9.73
N THR A 186 26.22 -7.05 8.72
CA THR A 186 26.91 -6.03 7.94
C THR A 186 26.25 -4.67 8.14
N TRP A 187 27.02 -3.70 8.61
CA TRP A 187 26.60 -2.32 8.82
C TRP A 187 27.15 -1.39 7.73
N PRO A 188 26.50 -0.26 7.45
CA PRO A 188 26.97 0.67 6.42
C PRO A 188 28.33 1.27 6.78
N THR A 189 29.18 1.49 5.78
CA THR A 189 30.39 2.32 5.94
C THR A 189 30.02 3.79 6.13
N ASN A 190 28.97 4.24 5.43
CA ASN A 190 28.45 5.60 5.50
C ASN A 190 27.01 5.58 6.03
N LEU A 191 26.87 5.62 7.36
CA LEU A 191 25.58 5.71 8.04
C LEU A 191 25.37 7.13 8.58
N GLU A 192 24.35 7.82 8.09
CA GLU A 192 23.79 8.99 8.76
C GLU A 192 22.60 8.53 9.60
N LEU A 193 22.78 8.49 10.92
CA LEU A 193 21.75 8.08 11.88
C LEU A 193 21.43 9.23 12.84
N GLY A 194 20.18 9.68 12.87
CA GLY A 194 19.73 10.75 13.78
C GLY A 194 19.23 10.26 15.14
N GLY A 195 18.85 8.98 15.24
CA GLY A 195 18.39 8.34 16.47
C GLY A 195 19.30 7.21 16.94
N ALA A 196 18.70 6.17 17.54
CA ALA A 196 19.39 5.00 18.04
C ALA A 196 19.03 3.74 17.26
N VAL A 197 19.83 2.68 17.44
CA VAL A 197 19.48 1.33 17.03
C VAL A 197 18.86 0.60 18.22
N ALA A 198 17.60 0.20 18.08
CA ALA A 198 16.87 -0.63 19.04
C ALA A 198 16.80 -2.08 18.56
N ARG A 199 17.05 -3.02 19.47
CA ARG A 199 17.06 -4.47 19.18
C ARG A 199 15.65 -5.06 19.23
#